data_AF-A0A3M6V401-F1
#
_entry.id   AF-A0A3M6V401-F1
#
_cell.length_a   1.000
_cell.length_b   1.000
_cell.length_c   1.000
_cell.angle_alpha   90.00
_cell.angle_beta   90.00
_cell.angle_gamma   90.00
#
_symmetry.space_group_name_H-M   'P 1'
#
loop_
_entity.id
_entity.type
_entity.pdbx_description
1 polymer ?
#
loop_
_entity_poly.entity_id
_entity_poly.type
_entity_poly.pdbx_seq_one_letter_code
_entity_poly.pdbx_strand_id
1 'polypeptide(L)'
;MGKTNSGEFVSIEEYIDGDFIKYINNNGDVCEKGTVCDKAEAFVHFTHEKSEGKLIVLDIQGSGYTLYDPEIVSLDLLSDDVVAFHDSSQRFTNKPYG
;
A
#
# COMPACT_ATOMS: atom_id res chain seq x y z
N MET A 1 6.56 -10.12 -13.42
CA MET A 1 7.49 -9.03 -13.78
C MET A 1 7.76 -9.04 -15.26
N GLY A 2 7.70 -7.88 -15.91
CA GLY A 2 8.04 -7.70 -17.32
C GLY A 2 9.36 -6.95 -17.49
N LYS A 3 9.80 -6.83 -18.74
CA LYS A 3 10.94 -6.01 -19.14
C LYS A 3 10.57 -5.23 -20.40
N THR A 4 10.80 -3.92 -20.39
CA THR A 4 10.54 -3.05 -21.53
C THR A 4 11.59 -3.23 -22.63
N ASN A 5 11.33 -2.67 -23.82
CA ASN A 5 12.31 -2.63 -24.91
C ASN A 5 13.57 -1.81 -24.57
N SER A 6 13.48 -0.86 -23.63
CA SER A 6 14.60 -0.10 -23.06
C SER A 6 15.41 -0.89 -22.02
N GLY A 7 14.94 -2.09 -21.64
CA GLY A 7 15.60 -2.97 -20.68
C GLY A 7 15.23 -2.73 -19.21
N GLU A 8 14.25 -1.88 -18.94
CA GLU A 8 13.77 -1.57 -17.59
C GLU A 8 12.84 -2.68 -17.08
N PHE A 9 13.02 -3.11 -15.82
CA PHE A 9 12.05 -4.05 -15.21
C PHE A 9 10.81 -3.32 -14.71
N VAL A 10 9.66 -3.99 -14.85
CA VAL A 10 8.34 -3.52 -14.42
C VAL A 10 7.59 -4.62 -13.67
N SER A 11 6.70 -4.24 -12.75
CA SER A 11 5.63 -5.11 -12.26
C SER A 11 4.53 -5.20 -13.33
N ILE A 12 3.87 -6.36 -13.42
CA ILE A 12 2.71 -6.58 -14.28
C ILE A 12 1.71 -7.34 -13.42
N GLU A 13 0.47 -6.87 -13.42
CA GLU A 13 -0.66 -7.46 -12.72
C GLU A 13 -1.84 -7.62 -13.69
N GLU A 14 -2.87 -8.34 -13.25
CA GLU A 14 -4.08 -8.55 -14.04
C GLU A 14 -4.88 -7.24 -14.13
N TYR A 15 -5.47 -6.96 -15.30
CA TYR A 15 -6.44 -5.88 -15.40
C TYR A 15 -7.71 -6.27 -14.65
N ILE A 16 -8.13 -5.42 -13.71
CA ILE A 16 -9.33 -5.61 -12.93
C ILE A 16 -10.39 -4.64 -13.44
N ASP A 17 -11.56 -5.18 -13.78
CA ASP A 17 -12.68 -4.40 -14.28
C ASP A 17 -13.43 -3.65 -13.14
N GLY A 18 -14.09 -2.55 -13.50
CA GLY A 18 -14.81 -1.67 -12.58
C GLY A 18 -14.02 -0.42 -12.17
N ASP A 19 -14.64 0.37 -11.27
CA ASP A 19 -14.09 1.65 -10.86
C ASP A 19 -12.94 1.45 -9.87
N PHE A 20 -11.77 1.99 -10.21
CA PHE A 20 -10.68 2.12 -9.26
C PHE A 20 -11.02 3.16 -8.21
N ILE A 21 -10.99 2.75 -6.94
CA ILE A 21 -11.24 3.60 -5.79
C ILE A 21 -10.09 3.46 -4.80
N LYS A 22 -9.55 4.60 -4.33
CA LYS A 22 -8.71 4.64 -3.14
C LYS A 22 -9.63 4.81 -1.93
N TYR A 23 -9.67 3.83 -1.04
CA TYR A 23 -10.52 3.87 0.16
C TYR A 23 -9.78 4.50 1.34
N ILE A 24 -8.52 4.11 1.54
CA ILE A 24 -7.65 4.59 2.61
C ILE A 24 -6.33 5.02 1.99
N ASN A 25 -5.83 6.18 2.37
CA ASN A 25 -4.51 6.68 1.95
C ASN A 25 -3.40 6.26 2.92
N ASN A 26 -2.15 6.41 2.52
CA ASN A 26 -0.98 6.00 3.31
C ASN A 26 -0.70 6.87 4.54
N ASN A 27 -1.37 8.01 4.65
CA ASN A 27 -1.41 8.79 5.89
C ASN A 27 -2.55 8.38 6.83
N GLY A 28 -3.34 7.36 6.47
CA GLY A 28 -4.49 6.86 7.23
C GLY A 28 -5.80 7.61 6.96
N ASP A 29 -5.81 8.61 6.07
CA ASP A 29 -7.02 9.36 5.74
C ASP A 29 -8.02 8.49 4.97
N VAL A 30 -9.29 8.63 5.33
CA VAL A 30 -10.42 8.01 4.63
C VAL A 30 -10.77 8.85 3.41
N CYS A 31 -10.71 8.26 2.22
CA CYS A 31 -10.88 8.98 0.96
C CYS A 31 -12.33 8.96 0.44
N GLU A 32 -13.10 7.93 0.79
CA GLU A 32 -14.46 7.71 0.28
C GLU A 32 -15.45 7.34 1.38
N LYS A 33 -16.71 7.12 1.02
CA LYS A 33 -17.76 6.68 1.96
C LYS A 33 -18.44 5.41 1.46
N GLY A 34 -18.94 4.63 2.40
CA GLY A 34 -19.80 3.47 2.14
C GLY A 34 -19.18 2.16 2.62
N THR A 35 -19.93 1.08 2.45
CA THR A 35 -19.65 -0.20 3.13
C THR A 35 -18.29 -0.83 2.79
N VAL A 36 -17.75 -0.56 1.59
CA VAL A 36 -16.40 -1.04 1.25
C VAL A 36 -15.34 -0.23 2.00
N CYS A 37 -15.53 1.08 2.10
CA CYS A 37 -14.65 1.97 2.86
C CYS A 37 -14.69 1.65 4.36
N ASP A 38 -15.88 1.43 4.94
CA ASP A 38 -16.02 1.03 6.35
C ASP A 38 -15.26 -0.27 6.64
N LYS A 39 -15.28 -1.22 5.69
CA LYS A 39 -14.52 -2.48 5.79
C LYS A 39 -13.03 -2.26 5.61
N ALA A 40 -12.61 -1.33 4.75
CA ALA A 40 -11.21 -0.94 4.59
C ALA A 40 -10.66 -0.33 5.88
N GLU A 41 -11.39 0.60 6.52
CA GLU A 41 -11.03 1.16 7.82
C GLU A 41 -10.91 0.06 8.89
N ALA A 42 -11.89 -0.85 8.95
CA ALA A 42 -11.86 -1.98 9.88
C ALA A 42 -10.67 -2.92 9.62
N PHE A 43 -10.30 -3.14 8.35
CA PHE A 43 -9.15 -3.95 7.96
C PHE A 43 -7.83 -3.29 8.38
N VAL A 44 -7.66 -1.98 8.13
CA VAL A 44 -6.50 -1.19 8.56
C VAL A 44 -6.31 -1.32 10.08
N HIS A 45 -7.39 -1.07 10.85
CA HIS A 45 -7.35 -1.22 12.31
C HIS A 45 -7.01 -2.66 12.71
N PHE A 46 -7.67 -3.65 12.11
CA PHE A 46 -7.44 -5.06 12.42
C PHE A 46 -5.97 -5.46 12.22
N THR A 47 -5.32 -5.04 11.14
CA THR A 47 -3.91 -5.37 10.89
C THR A 47 -2.98 -4.77 11.94
N HIS A 48 -3.24 -3.54 12.37
CA HIS A 48 -2.51 -2.89 13.46
C HIS A 48 -2.72 -3.57 14.81
N GLU A 49 -3.96 -3.87 15.18
CA GLU A 49 -4.27 -4.55 16.44
C GLU A 49 -3.69 -5.97 16.46
N LYS A 50 -3.90 -6.73 15.37
CA LYS A 50 -3.50 -8.13 15.29
C LYS A 50 -1.99 -8.31 15.29
N SER A 51 -1.25 -7.32 14.79
CA SER A 51 0.22 -7.30 14.84
C SER A 51 0.77 -6.79 16.17
N GLU A 52 -0.09 -6.45 17.15
CA GLU A 52 0.29 -5.78 18.40
C GLU A 52 1.00 -4.44 18.15
N GLY A 53 0.54 -3.69 17.14
CA GLY A 53 1.10 -2.40 16.74
C GLY A 53 2.42 -2.48 15.97
N LYS A 54 2.85 -3.68 15.54
CA LYS A 54 4.12 -3.87 14.82
C LYS A 54 4.00 -3.65 13.31
N LEU A 55 2.79 -3.68 12.77
CA LEU A 55 2.53 -3.55 11.34
C LEU A 55 1.15 -2.95 11.12
N ILE A 56 1.03 -2.05 10.15
CA ILE A 56 -0.25 -1.56 9.64
C ILE A 56 -0.26 -1.64 8.11
N VAL A 57 -1.36 -2.11 7.54
CA VAL A 57 -1.59 -2.09 6.10
C VAL A 57 -2.41 -0.87 5.75
N LEU A 58 -1.91 -0.03 4.84
CA LEU A 58 -2.49 1.20 4.34
C LEU A 58 -2.59 1.16 2.81
N ASP A 59 -2.89 2.30 2.19
CA ASP A 59 -3.12 2.42 0.74
C ASP A 59 -4.11 1.36 0.23
N ILE A 60 -5.23 1.26 0.94
CA ILE A 60 -6.30 0.32 0.58
C ILE A 60 -7.03 0.86 -0.64
N GLN A 61 -6.76 0.27 -1.78
CA GLN A 61 -7.28 0.69 -3.08
C GLN A 61 -7.65 -0.50 -3.97
N GLY A 62 -8.61 -0.28 -4.86
CA GLY A 62 -9.00 -1.28 -5.85
C GLY A 62 -10.43 -1.10 -6.37
N SER A 63 -10.96 -2.15 -6.99
CA SER A 63 -12.31 -2.19 -7.55
C SER A 63 -13.22 -3.04 -6.66
N GLY A 64 -14.15 -2.38 -5.96
CA GLY A 64 -15.00 -3.03 -4.96
C GLY A 64 -14.19 -3.78 -3.90
N TYR A 65 -14.37 -5.11 -3.82
CA TYR A 65 -13.68 -5.97 -2.86
C TYR A 65 -12.36 -6.57 -3.37
N THR A 66 -11.98 -6.28 -4.62
CA THR A 66 -10.70 -6.72 -5.18
C THR A 66 -9.68 -5.61 -4.99
N LEU A 67 -8.80 -5.78 -4.00
CA LEU A 67 -7.78 -4.82 -3.61
C LEU A 67 -6.43 -5.16 -4.23
N TYR A 68 -5.64 -4.14 -4.55
CA TYR A 68 -4.32 -4.28 -5.16
C TYR A 68 -3.42 -3.11 -4.77
N ASP A 69 -2.12 -3.34 -4.86
CA ASP A 69 -1.06 -2.38 -4.52
C ASP A 69 -1.19 -1.74 -3.11
N PRO A 70 -1.29 -2.53 -2.02
CA PRO A 70 -1.32 -1.99 -0.67
C PRO A 70 0.07 -1.55 -0.18
N GLU A 71 0.11 -0.61 0.76
CA GLU A 71 1.34 -0.24 1.47
C GLU A 71 1.40 -0.92 2.84
N ILE A 72 2.55 -1.49 3.20
CA ILE A 72 2.78 -2.06 4.52
C ILE A 72 3.83 -1.23 5.25
N VAL A 73 3.44 -0.69 6.40
CA VAL A 73 4.34 -0.02 7.33
C VAL A 73 4.64 -0.95 8.50
N SER A 74 5.90 -1.29 8.70
CA SER A 74 6.36 -2.08 9.85
C SER A 74 7.13 -1.23 10.85
N LEU A 75 6.95 -1.55 12.13
CA LEU A 75 7.81 -1.09 13.21
C LEU A 75 9.03 -2.01 13.27
N ASP A 76 10.01 -1.76 12.40
CA ASP A 76 11.31 -2.44 12.50
C ASP A 76 12.08 -1.89 13.72
N LEU A 77 12.20 -2.69 14.79
CA LEU A 77 13.11 -2.43 15.92
C LEU A 77 14.58 -2.73 15.58
N LEU A 78 14.98 -2.60 14.31
CA LEU A 78 16.38 -2.78 13.91
C LEU A 78 17.10 -1.45 14.16
N SER A 79 17.68 -1.33 15.35
CA SER A 79 18.76 -0.41 15.73
C SER A 79 18.69 0.97 15.07
N ASP A 80 18.14 1.95 15.78
CA ASP A 80 18.24 3.39 15.53
C ASP A 80 18.00 3.84 14.06
N ASP A 81 16.77 4.32 13.82
CA ASP A 81 16.41 5.30 12.77
C ASP A 81 15.94 4.86 11.37
N VAL A 82 15.40 3.65 11.14
CA VAL A 82 14.76 3.31 9.83
C VAL A 82 13.38 2.68 9.96
N VAL A 83 12.34 3.39 9.51
CA VAL A 83 11.02 2.83 9.19
C VAL A 83 11.10 2.25 7.78
N ALA A 84 10.93 0.93 7.64
CA ALA A 84 10.91 0.28 6.34
C ALA A 84 9.51 0.38 5.72
N PHE A 85 9.38 1.21 4.69
CA PHE A 85 8.20 1.25 3.81
C PHE A 85 8.40 0.20 2.72
N HIS A 86 7.53 -0.81 2.65
CA HIS A 86 7.51 -1.73 1.52
C HIS A 86 6.33 -1.35 0.61
N ASP A 87 6.65 -0.60 -0.43
CA ASP A 87 5.75 -0.23 -1.52
C ASP A 87 6.07 -1.13 -2.72
N SER A 88 5.07 -1.86 -3.24
CA SER A 88 5.20 -2.69 -4.43
C SER A 88 5.32 -1.89 -5.74
N SER A 89 5.07 -0.58 -5.71
CA SER A 89 4.96 0.28 -6.89
C SER A 89 6.11 1.29 -7.07
N GLN A 90 6.86 1.65 -6.03
CA GLN A 90 7.96 2.62 -6.15
C GLN A 90 9.34 1.99 -5.99
N ARG A 91 10.11 1.98 -7.08
CA ARG A 91 11.58 1.95 -6.99
C ARG A 91 12.04 3.20 -6.24
N PHE A 92 12.62 3.02 -5.05
CA PHE A 92 13.51 4.02 -4.46
C PHE A 92 14.70 4.26 -5.42
N THR A 93 14.57 5.27 -6.29
CA THR A 93 15.75 5.94 -6.83
C THR A 93 16.09 7.04 -5.86
N ASN A 94 17.16 6.85 -5.08
CA ASN A 94 17.80 7.92 -4.33
C ASN A 94 18.12 9.06 -5.32
N LYS A 95 17.35 10.13 -5.31
CA LYS A 95 17.79 11.42 -5.85
C LYS A 95 18.36 12.24 -4.69
N PRO A 96 19.63 12.66 -4.73
CA PRO A 96 20.15 13.59 -3.75
C PRO A 96 19.39 14.91 -3.90
N TYR A 97 18.89 15.42 -2.78
CA TYR A 97 18.42 16.79 -2.68
C TYR A 97 19.61 17.71 -2.95
N GLY A 98 19.50 18.49 -4.02
CA GLY A 98 20.38 19.61 -4.37
C GLY A 98 19.55 20.85 -4.61
#